data_AF-A0A7J4KCZ5-F1
#
_entry.id   AF-A0A7J4KCZ5-F1
#
_cell.length_a   1.000
_cell.length_b   1.000
_cell.length_c   1.000
_cell.angle_alpha   90.00
_cell.angle_beta   90.00
_cell.angle_gamma   90.00
#
_symmetry.space_group_name_H-M   'P 1'
#
loop_
_entity.id
_entity.type
_entity.pdbx_description
1 polymer ?
#
loop_
_entity_poly.entity_id
_entity_poly.type
_entity_poly.pdbx_seq_one_letter_code
_entity_poly.pdbx_strand_id
1 'polypeptide(L)'
;MAGVLDVEWRHIGESVDATCERCAATGRTLAEVLDDIRPMLSARRIRIRVHETVLPHDRIEESNILLFNGVPLEDLIDDVRIEKTSCPSCACMTGTDAACRALVCGDQTFEGVPADLIRRAALKAAGL
;
A
#
# COMPACT_ATOMS: atom_id res chain seq x y z
N MET A 1 9.84 -19.69 13.60
CA MET A 1 9.34 -20.14 12.29
C MET A 1 10.13 -19.38 11.25
N ALA A 2 10.78 -20.07 10.31
CA ALA A 2 11.38 -19.39 9.16
C ALA A 2 10.27 -19.15 8.13
N GLY A 3 10.22 -17.96 7.51
CA GLY A 3 9.12 -17.59 6.64
C GLY A 3 9.49 -16.47 5.66
N VAL A 4 8.53 -16.14 4.80
CA VAL A 4 8.60 -15.00 3.89
C VAL A 4 7.37 -14.15 4.15
N LEU A 5 7.57 -12.84 4.34
CA LEU A 5 6.53 -11.83 4.24
C LEU A 5 6.62 -11.27 2.81
N ASP A 6 5.66 -11.66 1.98
CA ASP A 6 5.54 -11.18 0.61
C ASP A 6 4.67 -9.93 0.58
N VAL A 7 5.21 -8.83 0.07
CA VAL A 7 4.53 -7.53 0.02
C VAL A 7 4.40 -7.09 -1.43
N GLU A 8 3.17 -6.86 -1.85
CA GLU A 8 2.83 -6.36 -3.19
C GLU A 8 2.26 -4.95 -3.06
N TRP A 9 2.76 -4.01 -3.86
CA TRP A 9 2.17 -2.69 -4.03
C TRP A 9 1.63 -2.52 -5.44
N ARG A 10 0.33 -2.25 -5.56
CA ARG A 10 -0.35 -2.01 -6.83
C ARG A 10 -0.54 -0.53 -7.06
N HIS A 11 -0.11 -0.03 -8.21
CA HIS A 11 -0.29 1.36 -8.59
C HIS A 11 -0.37 1.52 -10.12
N ILE A 12 -1.03 2.57 -10.59
CA ILE A 12 -0.91 3.02 -12.00
C ILE A 12 0.40 3.82 -12.21
N GLY A 13 0.75 4.10 -13.46
CA GLY A 13 1.99 4.81 -13.82
C GLY A 13 3.08 3.83 -14.23
N GLU A 14 4.32 4.05 -13.77
CA GLU A 14 5.48 3.22 -14.13
C GLU A 14 6.32 2.79 -12.92
N SER A 15 6.44 3.65 -11.89
CA SER A 15 7.20 3.40 -10.67
C SER A 15 6.81 4.37 -9.56
N VAL A 16 7.42 4.26 -8.37
CA VAL A 16 7.27 5.23 -7.27
C VAL A 16 7.58 6.69 -7.67
N ASP A 17 8.50 6.91 -8.61
CA ASP A 17 8.88 8.24 -9.10
C ASP A 17 8.05 8.68 -10.32
N ALA A 18 7.29 7.77 -10.91
CA ALA A 18 6.50 7.96 -12.11
C ALA A 18 5.06 7.45 -11.92
N THR A 19 4.43 7.87 -10.82
CA THR A 19 3.02 7.61 -10.49
C THR A 19 2.39 8.87 -9.90
N CYS A 20 1.09 8.83 -9.58
CA CYS A 20 0.41 9.95 -8.97
C CYS A 20 0.96 10.24 -7.56
N GLU A 21 0.83 11.47 -7.08
CA GLU A 21 1.43 11.89 -5.81
C GLU A 21 1.01 11.04 -4.59
N ARG A 22 -0.25 10.55 -4.58
CA ARG A 22 -0.83 9.70 -3.53
C ARG A 22 -0.23 8.29 -3.52
N CYS A 23 -0.08 7.72 -4.71
CA CYS A 23 0.58 6.43 -4.90
C CYS A 23 2.05 6.56 -4.52
N ALA A 24 2.75 7.58 -5.03
CA ALA A 24 4.15 7.82 -4.75
C ALA A 24 4.42 8.00 -3.26
N ALA A 25 3.56 8.74 -2.54
CA ALA A 25 3.63 8.88 -1.09
C ALA A 25 3.51 7.51 -0.39
N THR A 26 2.57 6.68 -0.83
CA THR A 26 2.37 5.33 -0.28
C THR A 26 3.58 4.43 -0.52
N GLY A 27 4.15 4.43 -1.73
CA GLY A 27 5.34 3.65 -2.06
C GLY A 27 6.56 4.05 -1.23
N ARG A 28 6.77 5.35 -1.01
CA ARG A 28 7.85 5.84 -0.12
C ARG A 28 7.64 5.42 1.33
N THR A 29 6.44 5.64 1.88
CA THR A 29 6.11 5.25 3.25
C THR A 29 6.21 3.73 3.45
N LEU A 30 5.83 2.94 2.44
CA LEU A 30 6.01 1.49 2.46
C LEU A 30 7.49 1.11 2.59
N ALA A 31 8.35 1.68 1.74
CA ALA A 31 9.78 1.39 1.75
C ALA A 31 10.41 1.70 3.12
N GLU A 32 10.12 2.89 3.67
CA GLU A 32 10.60 3.32 4.99
C GLU A 32 10.17 2.35 6.10
N VAL A 33 8.88 2.00 6.16
CA VAL A 33 8.35 1.10 7.20
C VAL A 33 8.93 -0.30 7.09
N LEU A 34 9.09 -0.83 5.88
CA LEU A 34 9.63 -2.17 5.68
C LEU A 34 11.11 -2.24 6.07
N ASP A 35 11.89 -1.20 5.78
CA ASP A 35 13.29 -1.14 6.20
C ASP A 35 13.43 -1.01 7.71
N ASP A 36 12.54 -0.25 8.37
CA ASP A 36 12.49 -0.16 9.84
C ASP A 36 12.25 -1.52 10.51
N ILE A 37 11.31 -2.33 10.00
CA ILE A 37 10.94 -3.62 10.63
C ILE A 37 11.83 -4.79 10.18
N ARG A 38 12.60 -4.62 9.11
CA ARG A 38 13.44 -5.67 8.52
C ARG A 38 14.39 -6.33 9.53
N PRO A 39 15.12 -5.60 10.40
CA PRO A 39 16.00 -6.24 11.39
C PRO A 39 15.24 -7.14 12.35
N MET A 40 14.07 -6.69 12.82
CA MET A 40 13.22 -7.46 13.73
C MET A 40 12.68 -8.74 13.09
N LEU A 41 12.19 -8.67 11.85
CA LEU A 41 11.71 -9.85 11.14
C LEU A 41 12.86 -10.83 10.82
N SER A 42 14.03 -10.30 10.46
CA SER A 42 15.23 -11.09 10.19
C SER A 42 15.70 -11.87 11.42
N ALA A 43 15.66 -11.27 12.62
CA ALA A 43 15.97 -11.96 13.88
C ALA A 43 15.05 -13.17 14.14
N ARG A 44 13.84 -13.14 13.58
CA ARG A 44 12.87 -14.25 13.63
C ARG A 44 12.97 -15.21 12.43
N ARG A 45 13.95 -15.02 11.54
CA ARG A 45 14.14 -15.77 10.28
C ARG A 45 13.00 -15.57 9.27
N ILE A 46 12.35 -14.41 9.30
CA ILE A 46 11.34 -14.00 8.31
C ILE A 46 12.01 -13.04 7.33
N ARG A 47 12.00 -13.37 6.04
CA ARG A 47 12.53 -12.51 4.97
C ARG A 47 11.40 -11.67 4.37
N ILE A 48 11.65 -10.39 4.13
CA ILE A 48 10.71 -9.51 3.41
C ILE A 48 11.04 -9.58 1.91
N ARG A 49 10.03 -9.88 1.09
CA ARG A 49 10.06 -9.71 -0.36
C ARG A 49 9.08 -8.60 -0.72
N VAL A 50 9.53 -7.64 -1.53
CA VAL A 50 8.70 -6.53 -1.99
C VAL A 50 8.68 -6.55 -3.50
N HIS A 51 7.52 -6.33 -4.10
CA HIS A 51 7.40 -6.14 -5.55
C HIS A 51 6.26 -5.18 -5.88
N GLU A 52 6.40 -4.53 -7.02
CA GLU A 52 5.42 -3.61 -7.58
C GLU A 52 4.64 -4.31 -8.68
N THR A 53 3.33 -4.07 -8.72
CA THR A 53 2.45 -4.44 -9.82
C THR A 53 1.93 -3.16 -10.45
N VAL A 54 2.52 -2.82 -11.58
CA VAL A 54 2.11 -1.66 -12.38
C VAL A 54 0.82 -2.00 -13.12
N LEU A 55 -0.21 -1.21 -12.87
CA LEU A 55 -1.54 -1.37 -13.45
C LEU A 55 -1.73 -0.48 -14.67
N PRO A 56 -2.48 -0.95 -15.70
CA PRO A 56 -2.95 -0.07 -16.76
C PRO A 56 -3.93 0.98 -16.19
N HIS A 57 -4.05 2.11 -16.90
CA HIS A 57 -4.84 3.27 -16.46
C HIS A 57 -6.33 2.96 -16.24
N ASP A 58 -6.90 2.00 -16.97
CA ASP A 58 -8.29 1.57 -16.85
C ASP A 58 -8.56 0.76 -15.57
N ARG A 59 -7.52 0.32 -14.85
CA ARG A 59 -7.61 -0.39 -13.56
C ARG A 59 -7.29 0.50 -12.37
N ILE A 60 -7.53 1.81 -12.49
CA ILE A 60 -7.30 2.80 -11.44
C ILE A 60 -8.01 2.49 -10.11
N GLU A 61 -9.15 1.79 -10.15
CA GLU A 61 -9.89 1.40 -8.94
C GLU A 61 -9.12 0.39 -8.07
N GLU A 62 -8.20 -0.36 -8.69
CA GLU A 62 -7.30 -1.29 -8.02
C GLU A 62 -5.97 -0.63 -7.66
N SER A 63 -5.83 0.67 -7.96
CA SER A 63 -4.65 1.45 -7.62
C SER A 63 -4.65 1.87 -6.16
N ASN A 64 -3.42 1.91 -5.69
CA ASN A 64 -2.97 2.14 -4.34
C ASN A 64 -3.42 1.09 -3.32
N ILE A 65 -3.29 -0.18 -3.70
CA ILE A 65 -3.50 -1.33 -2.81
C ILE A 65 -2.14 -1.85 -2.33
N LEU A 66 -2.04 -2.10 -1.03
CA LEU A 66 -0.95 -2.85 -0.42
C LEU A 66 -1.46 -4.22 -0.01
N LEU A 67 -0.81 -5.28 -0.48
CA LEU A 67 -1.12 -6.65 -0.09
C LEU A 67 0.06 -7.22 0.70
N PHE A 68 -0.26 -7.91 1.79
CA PHE A 68 0.71 -8.65 2.60
C PHE A 68 0.31 -10.13 2.56
N ASN A 69 1.19 -10.97 2.00
CA ASN A 69 0.92 -12.37 1.68
C ASN A 69 -0.36 -12.55 0.84
N GLY A 70 -0.61 -11.63 -0.10
CA GLY A 70 -1.81 -11.62 -0.94
C GLY A 70 -3.08 -11.12 -0.26
N VAL A 71 -3.03 -10.71 1.02
CA VAL A 71 -4.16 -10.17 1.75
C VAL A 71 -4.10 -8.63 1.75
N PRO A 72 -5.16 -7.92 1.32
CA PRO A 72 -5.22 -6.46 1.39
C PRO A 72 -5.03 -5.93 2.83
N LEU A 73 -4.38 -4.77 2.96
CA LEU A 73 -4.14 -4.13 4.25
C LEU A 73 -5.41 -3.93 5.09
N GLU A 74 -6.50 -3.54 4.45
CA GLU A 74 -7.81 -3.30 5.08
C GLU A 74 -8.42 -4.56 5.67
N ASP A 75 -8.12 -5.73 5.09
CA ASP A 75 -8.60 -7.02 5.62
C ASP A 75 -7.74 -7.51 6.79
N LEU A 76 -6.53 -6.94 6.95
CA LEU A 76 -5.64 -7.23 8.06
C LEU A 76 -5.92 -6.34 9.27
N ILE A 77 -6.49 -5.14 9.10
CA ILE A 77 -6.64 -4.19 10.20
C ILE A 77 -8.11 -3.91 10.43
N ASP A 78 -8.57 -4.23 11.64
CA ASP A 78 -9.93 -3.89 12.08
C ASP A 78 -10.13 -2.36 12.02
N ASP A 79 -11.35 -1.92 11.72
CA ASP A 79 -11.76 -0.50 11.60
C ASP A 79 -11.15 0.29 10.44
N VAL A 80 -10.56 -0.38 9.44
CA VAL A 80 -10.18 0.24 8.16
C VAL A 80 -11.30 0.01 7.15
N ARG A 81 -11.85 1.09 6.60
CA ARG A 81 -12.81 1.03 5.48
C ARG A 81 -12.24 1.74 4.27
N ILE A 82 -12.74 1.37 3.09
CA ILE A 82 -12.33 1.96 1.81
C ILE A 82 -13.37 2.96 1.34
N GLU A 83 -12.90 4.12 0.91
CA GLU A 83 -13.69 5.09 0.16
C GLU A 83 -12.99 5.47 -1.15
N LYS A 84 -13.75 6.14 -2.03
CA LYS A 84 -13.23 6.75 -3.25
C LYS A 84 -13.23 8.27 -3.08
N THR A 85 -12.07 8.90 -3.26
CA THR A 85 -11.91 10.36 -3.28
C THR A 85 -11.38 10.81 -4.63
N SER A 86 -11.70 12.04 -5.04
CA SER A 86 -11.18 12.59 -6.29
C SER A 86 -9.66 12.68 -6.26
N CYS A 87 -9.00 12.33 -7.36
CA CYS A 87 -7.54 12.41 -7.50
C CYS A 87 -7.16 13.21 -8.75
N PRO A 88 -6.89 14.52 -8.62
CA PRO A 88 -6.48 15.35 -9.74
C PRO A 88 -5.20 14.87 -10.44
N SER A 89 -4.25 14.32 -9.67
CA SER A 89 -2.99 13.77 -10.21
C SER A 89 -3.25 12.58 -11.14
N CYS A 90 -4.07 11.60 -10.72
CA CYS A 90 -4.47 10.51 -11.61
C CYS A 90 -5.33 11.00 -12.78
N ALA A 91 -6.17 12.02 -12.58
CA ALA A 91 -6.98 12.56 -13.66
C ALA A 91 -6.12 13.16 -14.78
N CYS A 92 -5.03 13.85 -14.40
CA CYS A 92 -4.02 14.35 -15.32
C CYS A 92 -3.30 13.20 -16.07
N MET A 93 -2.90 12.15 -15.36
CA MET A 93 -2.19 11.00 -15.96
C MET A 93 -3.06 10.19 -16.93
N THR A 94 -4.35 10.05 -16.62
CA THR A 94 -5.28 9.21 -17.38
C THR A 94 -6.05 9.99 -18.45
N GLY A 95 -6.13 11.32 -18.33
CA GLY A 95 -6.92 12.18 -19.21
C GLY A 95 -8.43 12.16 -18.93
N THR A 96 -8.86 11.56 -17.83
CA THR A 96 -10.27 11.41 -17.42
C THR A 96 -10.43 11.64 -15.92
N ASP A 97 -11.61 11.98 -15.44
CA ASP A 97 -11.87 12.09 -14.00
C ASP A 97 -11.51 10.80 -13.26
N ALA A 98 -10.84 10.93 -12.12
CA ALA A 98 -10.31 9.81 -11.34
C ALA A 98 -10.86 9.82 -9.91
N ALA A 99 -11.53 8.72 -9.53
CA ALA A 99 -12.00 8.46 -8.17
C ALA A 99 -11.15 7.36 -7.53
N CYS A 100 -10.11 7.75 -6.81
CA CYS A 100 -9.08 6.86 -6.28
C CYS A 100 -9.36 6.38 -4.85
N ARG A 101 -8.80 5.21 -4.54
CA ARG A 101 -8.87 4.56 -3.24
C ARG A 101 -8.28 5.43 -2.13
N ALA A 102 -9.03 5.63 -1.05
CA ALA A 102 -8.61 6.22 0.21
C ALA A 102 -8.98 5.29 1.37
N LEU A 103 -8.16 5.28 2.42
CA LEU A 103 -8.46 4.56 3.66
C LEU A 103 -9.20 5.48 4.62
N VAL A 104 -10.20 4.97 5.32
CA VAL A 104 -10.82 5.68 6.43
C VAL A 104 -10.66 4.84 7.69
N CYS A 105 -10.14 5.47 8.73
CA CYS A 105 -9.93 4.87 10.06
C CYS A 105 -10.57 5.81 11.08
N GLY A 106 -11.67 5.37 11.71
CA GLY A 106 -12.52 6.26 12.51
C GLY A 106 -13.02 7.45 11.68
N ASP A 107 -12.74 8.67 12.15
CA ASP A 107 -13.15 9.92 11.50
C ASP A 107 -12.08 10.51 10.55
N GLN A 108 -10.97 9.80 10.32
CA GLN A 108 -9.87 10.27 9.49
C GLN A 108 -9.81 9.55 8.15
N THR A 109 -9.69 10.33 7.07
CA THR A 109 -9.47 9.83 5.70
C THR A 109 -8.02 10.04 5.29
N PHE A 110 -7.41 8.98 4.76
CA PHE A 110 -6.03 8.94 4.30
C PHE A 110 -5.97 8.59 2.81
N GLU A 111 -5.48 9.53 2.02
CA GLU A 111 -5.36 9.39 0.57
C GLU A 111 -4.09 8.64 0.12
N GLY A 112 -3.07 8.64 0.97
CA GLY A 112 -1.92 7.73 0.93
C GLY A 112 -1.92 6.87 2.20
N VAL A 113 -1.34 5.67 2.13
CA VAL A 113 -1.39 4.75 3.27
C VAL A 113 -0.42 5.20 4.38
N PRO A 114 -0.90 5.46 5.60
CA PRO A 114 -0.05 5.94 6.69
C PRO A 114 0.85 4.83 7.25
N ALA A 115 2.03 5.24 7.75
CA ALA A 115 3.08 4.34 8.23
C ALA A 115 2.62 3.36 9.33
N ASP A 116 1.78 3.82 10.26
CA ASP A 116 1.25 2.99 11.35
C ASP A 116 0.46 1.78 10.80
N LEU A 117 -0.41 2.02 9.81
CA LEU A 117 -1.21 0.96 9.21
C LEU A 117 -0.34 -0.02 8.42
N ILE A 118 0.64 0.47 7.65
CA ILE A 118 1.60 -0.41 6.96
C ILE A 118 2.33 -1.30 7.96
N ARG A 119 2.81 -0.73 9.06
CA ARG A 119 3.53 -1.46 10.10
C ARG A 119 2.64 -2.53 10.72
N ARG A 120 1.43 -2.17 11.16
CA ARG A 120 0.48 -3.10 11.79
C ARG A 120 0.10 -4.25 10.87
N ALA A 121 -0.20 -3.97 9.59
CA ALA A 121 -0.51 -4.98 8.59
C ALA A 121 0.67 -5.94 8.35
N ALA A 122 1.89 -5.40 8.20
CA ALA A 122 3.09 -6.21 8.00
C ALA A 122 3.36 -7.15 9.18
N LEU A 123 3.20 -6.66 10.42
CA LEU A 123 3.41 -7.47 11.62
C LEU A 123 2.34 -8.54 11.77
N LYS A 124 1.06 -8.19 11.59
CA LYS A 124 -0.04 -9.15 11.65
C LYS A 124 0.10 -10.24 10.59
N ALA A 125 0.45 -9.88 9.35
CA ALA A 125 0.70 -10.84 8.27
C ALA A 125 1.95 -11.72 8.52
N ALA A 126 2.93 -11.21 9.27
CA ALA A 126 4.10 -11.98 9.73
C ALA A 126 3.82 -12.85 10.98
N GLY A 127 2.59 -12.82 11.52
CA GLY A 127 2.18 -13.58 12.69
C GLY A 127 2.65 -12.99 14.02
N LEU A 128 2.76 -11.66 14.10
CA LEU A 128 3.25 -10.89 15.25
C LEU A 128 2.20 -9.93 15.81
#